data_AF-A0A146FQ32-F1
#
_entry.id   AF-A0A146FQ32-F1
#
_cell.length_a   1.000
_cell.length_b   1.000
_cell.length_c   1.000
_cell.angle_alpha   90.00
_cell.angle_beta   90.00
_cell.angle_gamma   90.00
#
_symmetry.space_group_name_H-M   'P 1'
#
loop_
_entity.id
_entity.type
_entity.pdbx_description
1 polymer ?
#
loop_
_entity_poly.entity_id
_entity_poly.type
_entity_poly.pdbx_seq_one_letter_code
_entity_poly.pdbx_strand_id
1 'polypeptide(L)' 'MCTNLQIAFSCGCQKEMDFIQCKERQGTNVRCAPSVKALGKTSPNYCRHHLVPPGAPTTYVENKEVQEGDKIMATE' A
#
# COMPACT_ATOMS: atom_id res chain seq x y z
N MET A 1 -14.08 -5.70 16.15
CA MET A 1 -12.88 -4.82 16.10
C MET A 1 -12.08 -5.10 14.84
N CYS A 2 -11.70 -4.06 14.09
CA CYS A 2 -10.85 -4.21 12.91
C CYS A 2 -9.40 -4.54 13.29
N THR A 3 -8.68 -5.19 12.37
CA THR A 3 -7.30 -5.64 12.56
C THR A 3 -6.39 -5.06 11.48
N ASN A 4 -5.34 -4.36 11.87
CA ASN A 4 -4.23 -3.98 11.00
C ASN A 4 -3.19 -5.11 11.06
N LEU A 5 -3.01 -5.79 9.94
CA LEU A 5 -1.98 -6.82 9.80
C LEU A 5 -0.65 -6.17 9.50
N GLN A 6 0.39 -6.70 10.15
CA GLN A 6 1.77 -6.28 9.96
C GLN A 6 2.57 -7.38 9.27
N ILE A 7 3.52 -6.97 8.44
CA ILE A 7 4.60 -7.81 7.95
C ILE A 7 5.85 -7.56 8.79
N ALA A 8 6.49 -8.63 9.26
CA ALA A 8 7.82 -8.56 9.85
C ALA A 8 8.87 -9.00 8.81
N PHE A 9 9.96 -8.26 8.71
CA PHE A 9 11.08 -8.56 7.81
C PHE A 9 12.22 -9.23 8.59
N SER A 10 13.12 -9.95 7.89
CA SER A 10 14.30 -10.58 8.51
C SER A 10 15.25 -9.58 9.17
N CYS A 11 15.17 -8.31 8.77
CA CYS A 11 15.89 -7.20 9.40
C CYS A 11 15.26 -6.66 10.70
N GLY A 12 14.21 -7.30 11.21
CA GLY A 12 13.49 -6.89 12.43
C GLY A 12 12.49 -5.76 12.25
N CYS A 13 12.42 -5.12 11.07
CA CYS A 13 11.42 -4.09 10.80
C CYS A 13 10.02 -4.67 10.69
N GLN A 14 9.03 -3.89 11.11
CA GLN A 14 7.61 -4.17 10.88
C GLN A 14 6.97 -3.08 10.03
N LYS A 15 6.06 -3.46 9.14
CA LYS A 15 5.28 -2.52 8.31
C LYS A 15 3.83 -2.96 8.24
N GLU A 16 2.91 -2.01 8.15
CA GLU A 16 1.51 -2.30 7.85
C GLU A 16 1.39 -2.90 6.44
N MET A 17 0.60 -3.97 6.35
CA MET A 17 0.30 -4.68 5.11
C MET A 17 -1.22 -4.59 4.87
N ASP A 18 -1.95 -5.60 5.33
CA ASP A 18 -3.37 -5.74 5.05
C ASP A 18 -4.23 -5.22 6.19
N PHE A 19 -5.48 -4.93 5.88
CA PHE A 19 -6.47 -4.49 6.85
C PHE A 19 -7.69 -5.40 6.78
N ILE A 20 -8.08 -5.95 7.93
CA ILE A 20 -9.28 -6.78 8.07
C ILE A 20 -10.34 -5.96 8.80
N GLN A 21 -11.43 -5.65 8.10
CA GLN A 21 -12.62 -5.07 8.72
C GLN A 21 -13.35 -6.10 9.57
N CYS A 22 -13.88 -5.67 10.72
CA CYS A 22 -14.79 -6.53 11.46
C CYS A 22 -16.13 -6.66 10.73
N LYS A 23 -16.82 -7.78 10.99
CA LYS A 23 -18.13 -8.09 10.38
C LYS A 23 -19.14 -6.94 10.50
N GLU A 24 -19.17 -6.26 11.64
CA GLU A 24 -20.06 -5.11 11.90
C GLU A 24 -19.84 -3.91 10.98
N ARG A 25 -18.63 -3.73 10.43
CA ARG A 25 -18.26 -2.57 9.58
C ARG A 25 -17.88 -2.97 8.16
N GLN A 26 -18.04 -4.24 7.82
CA GLN A 26 -17.68 -4.77 6.51
C GLN A 26 -18.48 -4.05 5.42
N GLY A 27 -17.78 -3.57 4.39
CA GLY A 27 -18.42 -2.84 3.29
C GLY A 27 -18.71 -1.36 3.59
N THR A 28 -18.26 -0.85 4.74
CA THR A 28 -18.32 0.59 5.06
C THR A 28 -16.93 1.22 4.97
N ASN A 29 -16.86 2.55 4.79
CA ASN A 29 -15.61 3.29 4.82
C ASN A 29 -15.11 3.62 6.24
N VAL A 30 -15.73 3.04 7.27
CA VAL A 30 -15.44 3.37 8.68
C VAL A 30 -14.60 2.28 9.33
N ARG A 31 -13.53 2.69 10.02
CA ARG A 31 -12.66 1.79 10.81
C ARG A 31 -13.08 1.77 12.27
N CYS A 32 -12.84 0.64 12.96
CA CYS A 32 -12.90 0.61 14.42
C CYS A 32 -11.81 1.51 15.03
N ALA A 33 -12.18 2.24 16.08
CA ALA A 33 -11.25 2.92 16.96
C ALA A 33 -11.50 2.42 18.39
N PRO A 34 -10.55 1.72 19.04
CA PRO A 34 -9.24 1.31 18.52
C PRO A 34 -9.29 0.14 17.51
N SER A 35 -8.21 -0.05 16.76
CA SER A 35 -7.97 -1.23 15.93
C SER A 35 -6.81 -2.06 16.48
N VAL A 36 -6.88 -3.38 16.34
CA VAL A 36 -5.80 -4.29 16.81
C VAL A 36 -4.68 -4.29 15.80
N LYS A 37 -3.45 -4.38 16.28
CA LYS A 37 -2.28 -4.73 15.46
C LYS A 37 -1.98 -6.20 15.66
N ALA A 38 -1.87 -6.95 14.56
CA ALA A 38 -1.50 -8.36 14.59
C ALA A 38 -0.46 -8.67 13.53
N LEU A 39 0.39 -9.66 13.80
CA LEU A 39 1.35 -10.14 12.81
C LEU A 39 0.60 -10.99 11.76
N GLY A 40 0.62 -10.56 10.51
CA GLY A 40 0.01 -11.30 9.40
C GLY A 40 1.00 -12.22 8.69
N LYS A 41 2.22 -11.73 8.43
CA LYS A 41 3.22 -12.48 7.66
C LYS A 41 4.65 -12.12 8.08
N THR A 42 5.56 -13.07 7.88
CA THR A 42 7.00 -12.84 7.92
C THR A 42 7.58 -12.88 6.51
N SER A 43 8.40 -11.91 6.15
CA SER A 43 9.18 -11.87 4.92
C SER A 43 10.62 -12.29 5.20
N PRO A 44 11.21 -13.23 4.44
CA PRO A 44 12.63 -13.56 4.56
C PRO A 44 13.53 -12.43 4.04
N ASN A 45 12.98 -11.46 3.31
CA ASN A 45 13.73 -10.34 2.72
C ASN A 45 13.91 -9.19 3.71
N TYR A 46 14.91 -8.34 3.44
CA TYR A 46 15.08 -7.04 4.09
C TYR A 46 13.93 -6.08 3.74
N CYS A 47 13.63 -5.13 4.62
CA CYS A 47 12.69 -4.07 4.30
C CYS A 47 13.27 -3.12 3.25
N ARG A 48 12.43 -2.34 2.55
CA ARG A 48 12.89 -1.41 1.49
C ARG A 48 14.01 -0.47 1.92
N HIS A 49 14.00 -0.02 3.18
CA HIS A 49 15.00 0.92 3.70
C HIS A 49 16.36 0.25 3.98
N HIS A 50 16.36 -1.07 4.20
CA HIS A 50 17.59 -1.86 4.36
C HIS A 50 18.03 -2.51 3.05
N LEU A 51 17.16 -2.57 2.04
CA LEU A 51 17.50 -3.07 0.71
C LEU A 51 18.12 -1.98 -0.17
N VAL A 52 17.77 -0.71 0.07
CA VAL A 52 18.22 0.44 -0.72
C VAL A 52 19.15 1.33 0.12
N PRO A 53 20.34 1.69 -0.37
CA PRO A 53 21.23 2.61 0.34
C PRO A 53 20.56 3.96 0.66
N PRO A 54 20.81 4.55 1.83
CA PRO A 54 20.34 5.90 2.15
C PRO A 54 20.98 6.89 1.17
N GLY A 55 20.19 7.47 0.27
CA GLY A 55 20.66 8.40 -0.77
C GLY A 55 20.57 7.86 -2.20
N ALA A 56 20.06 6.65 -2.41
CA ALA A 56 19.74 6.20 -3.77
C ALA A 56 18.72 7.14 -4.44
N PRO A 57 18.89 7.48 -5.72
CA PRO A 57 17.96 8.36 -6.44
C PRO A 57 16.57 7.74 -6.52
N THR A 58 15.55 8.48 -6.11
CA THR A 58 14.14 8.06 -6.27
C THR A 58 13.72 8.31 -7.70
N THR A 59 13.62 7.25 -8.51
CA THR A 59 12.99 7.33 -9.83
C THR A 59 11.48 7.23 -9.64
N TYR A 60 10.79 8.37 -9.53
CA TYR A 60 9.35 8.40 -9.71
C TYR A 60 9.08 8.21 -11.20
N VAL A 61 8.41 7.13 -11.58
CA VAL A 61 7.83 7.05 -12.92
C VAL A 61 6.70 8.05 -12.96
N GLU A 62 6.91 9.19 -13.61
CA GLU A 62 5.82 10.05 -14.03
C GLU A 62 4.98 9.24 -15.01
N ASN A 63 3.86 8.70 -14.54
CA ASN A 63 2.82 8.18 -15.42
C ASN A 63 2.29 9.37 -16.21
N LYS A 64 2.93 9.69 -17.35
CA LYS A 64 2.30 10.52 -18.37
C LYS A 64 1.12 9.70 -18.87
N GLU A 65 -0.05 10.00 -18.33
CA GLU A 65 -1.31 9.58 -18.93
C GLU A 65 -1.27 10.05 -20.39
N VAL A 66 -1.12 9.11 -21.31
CA VAL A 66 -1.33 9.40 -22.73
C VAL A 66 -2.82 9.67 -22.85
N GLN A 67 -3.20 10.96 -22.89
CA GLN A 67 -4.52 11.38 -23.31
C GLN A 67 -4.65 11.13 -24.82
N GLU A 68 -4.86 9.87 -25.19
CA GLU A 68 -5.28 9.50 -26.55
C GLU A 68 -6.80 9.67 -26.62
N GLY A 69 -7.25 10.93 -26.78
CA GLY A 69 -8.67 11.25 -26.62
C GLY A 69 -9.23 12.44 -27.38
N ASP A 70 -8.43 13.28 -28.05
CA ASP A 70 -8.97 14.48 -28.73
C ASP A 70 -8.51 14.59 -30.21
N LYS A 71 -8.96 13.64 -31.05
CA LYS A 71 -9.08 13.85 -32.51
C LYS A 71 -10.24 13.04 -33.10
N ILE A 72 -11.46 13.46 -32.80
CA ILE A 72 -12.62 13.25 -33.70
C ILE A 72 -13.61 14.38 -33.46
N MET A 73 -13.34 15.54 -34.05
CA MET A 73 -14.37 16.51 -34.46
C MET A 73 -13.82 17.34 -35.62
N ALA A 74 -14.16 16.95 -36.85
CA ALA A 74 -14.32 17.88 -37.96
C ALA A 74 -15.47 17.33 -38.83
N THR A 75 -16.62 17.99 -38.70
CA THR A 75 -17.68 18.14 -39.72
C THR A 75 -17.05 18.47 -41.08
N GLU A 76 -17.57 18.03 -42.23
CA GLU A 76 -18.93 18.18 -42.78
C GLU A 76 -19.38 16.97 -43.59
#